data_AF-A0A1Y3A280-F1
#
_entry.id   AF-A0A1Y3A280-F1
#
_cell.length_a   1.000
_cell.length_b   1.000
_cell.length_c   1.000
_cell.angle_alpha   90.00
_cell.angle_beta   90.00
_cell.angle_gamma   90.00
#
_symmetry.space_group_name_H-M   'P 1'
#
loop_
_entity.id
_entity.type
_entity.pdbx_description
1 polymer ?
#
loop_
_entity_poly.entity_id
_entity_poly.type
_entity_poly.pdbx_seq_one_letter_code
_entity_poly.pdbx_strand_id
1 'polypeptide(L)'
;MNKCLCMALLLVSSGCFADSLSAALTGIESEWASVYYGLPKAKQQIAYPELLDKIQKLGAQYPNDAGVIYWQALVKASYANHQNPIAALQAINEVRDLLTKAIAINPQVMNGAAYIVLGTLYDKVPSWPIAFGDDDTAKTLLETALKINPNGLVSNYFYGEFLLAHDDETAAEHYFKLALAAPIRVEQRYADQQMRYKVQRALTKMGATSRTLSQLNYVDR
;
A
#
# COMPACT_ATOMS: atom_id res chain seq x y z
N MET A 1 -24.26 64.05 -7.18
CA MET A 1 -23.39 64.04 -5.99
C MET A 1 -23.10 62.60 -5.62
N ASN A 2 -21.81 62.30 -5.54
CA ASN A 2 -21.20 60.98 -5.32
C ASN A 2 -21.69 60.29 -4.04
N LYS A 3 -21.68 58.95 -4.05
CA LYS A 3 -20.73 58.16 -3.25
C LYS A 3 -20.77 56.67 -3.65
N CYS A 4 -19.67 56.25 -4.29
CA CYS A 4 -19.22 54.87 -4.31
C CYS A 4 -19.05 54.35 -2.88
N LEU A 5 -19.48 53.12 -2.61
CA LEU A 5 -18.97 52.34 -1.49
C LEU A 5 -18.68 50.92 -1.98
N CYS A 6 -17.41 50.67 -2.28
CA CYS A 6 -16.86 49.34 -2.49
C CYS A 6 -16.86 48.59 -1.15
N MET A 7 -17.46 47.41 -1.08
CA MET A 7 -17.17 46.45 -0.02
C MET A 7 -16.49 45.23 -0.66
N ALA A 8 -15.22 45.05 -0.30
CA ALA A 8 -14.32 44.07 -0.86
C ALA A 8 -14.74 42.62 -0.53
N LEU A 9 -14.80 41.78 -1.56
CA LEU A 9 -14.93 40.34 -1.44
C LEU A 9 -13.56 39.76 -1.04
N LEU A 10 -13.40 39.35 0.22
CA LEU A 10 -12.26 38.54 0.66
C LEU A 10 -12.46 37.10 0.18
N LEU A 11 -11.97 36.79 -1.02
CA LEU A 11 -11.80 35.41 -1.48
C LEU A 11 -10.62 34.80 -0.72
N VAL A 12 -10.93 33.98 0.28
CA VAL A 12 -9.96 33.15 1.00
C VAL A 12 -9.42 32.09 0.04
N SER A 13 -8.17 32.26 -0.38
CA SER A 13 -7.42 31.36 -1.25
C SER A 13 -7.04 30.07 -0.50
N SER A 14 -7.95 29.10 -0.46
CA SER A 14 -7.70 27.76 0.12
C SER A 14 -7.02 26.77 -0.83
N GLY A 15 -6.61 27.21 -2.03
CA GLY A 15 -6.11 26.32 -3.09
C GLY A 15 -4.65 25.86 -2.97
N CYS A 16 -3.81 26.50 -2.14
CA CYS A 16 -2.37 26.21 -2.13
C CYS A 16 -1.97 25.02 -1.23
N PHE A 17 -2.80 24.65 -0.25
CA PHE A 17 -2.46 23.61 0.74
C PHE A 17 -2.74 22.17 0.28
N ALA A 18 -3.71 21.97 -0.63
CA ALA A 18 -4.03 20.64 -1.14
C ALA A 18 -2.96 20.13 -2.13
N ASP A 19 -2.43 21.03 -2.96
CA ASP A 19 -1.35 20.72 -3.91
C ASP A 19 -0.04 20.38 -3.18
N SER A 20 0.24 20.99 -2.03
CA SER A 20 1.46 20.71 -1.25
C SER A 20 1.41 19.36 -0.53
N LEU A 21 0.25 18.96 0.02
CA LEU A 21 0.10 17.66 0.67
C LEU A 21 0.20 16.51 -0.33
N SER A 22 -0.49 16.62 -1.47
CA SER A 22 -0.45 15.62 -2.54
C SER A 22 0.98 15.42 -3.06
N ALA A 23 1.72 16.51 -3.29
CA ALA A 23 3.12 16.47 -3.68
C ALA A 23 4.00 15.83 -2.58
N ALA A 24 3.77 16.15 -1.31
CA ALA A 24 4.51 15.56 -0.19
C ALA A 24 4.29 14.04 -0.10
N LEU A 25 3.05 13.57 -0.21
CA LEU A 25 2.73 12.14 -0.23
C LEU A 25 3.33 11.42 -1.43
N THR A 26 3.32 12.05 -2.61
CA THR A 26 4.00 11.52 -3.81
C THR A 26 5.52 11.37 -3.58
N GLY A 27 6.13 12.31 -2.84
CA GLY A 27 7.53 12.22 -2.44
C GLY A 27 7.79 11.05 -1.49
N ILE A 28 6.95 10.88 -0.45
CA ILE A 28 7.03 9.76 0.50
C ILE A 28 6.88 8.42 -0.23
N GLU A 29 5.92 8.32 -1.14
CA GLU A 29 5.69 7.14 -1.97
C GLU A 29 6.92 6.77 -2.80
N SER A 30 7.48 7.75 -3.51
CA SER A 30 8.64 7.56 -4.38
C SER A 30 9.87 7.14 -3.59
N GLU A 31 10.09 7.76 -2.43
CA GLU A 31 11.19 7.41 -1.53
C GLU A 31 11.00 6.01 -0.93
N TRP A 32 9.79 5.68 -0.46
CA TRP A 32 9.45 4.34 0.01
C TRP A 32 9.72 3.27 -1.05
N ALA A 33 9.29 3.50 -2.29
CA ALA A 33 9.50 2.56 -3.39
C ALA A 33 10.99 2.34 -3.67
N SER A 34 11.79 3.42 -3.69
CA SER A 34 13.24 3.35 -3.84
C SER A 34 13.90 2.54 -2.72
N VAL A 35 13.49 2.76 -1.47
CA VAL A 35 13.99 2.00 -0.32
C VAL A 35 13.58 0.52 -0.43
N TYR A 36 12.28 0.24 -0.58
CA TYR A 36 11.73 -1.11 -0.51
C TYR A 36 12.18 -2.00 -1.68
N TYR A 37 12.23 -1.47 -2.91
CA TYR A 37 12.60 -2.27 -4.09
C TYR A 37 14.05 -2.09 -4.53
N GLY A 38 14.66 -0.92 -4.28
CA GLY A 38 15.95 -0.56 -4.86
C GLY A 38 17.15 -0.78 -3.96
N LEU A 39 16.98 -0.77 -2.64
CA LEU A 39 18.09 -0.89 -1.70
C LEU A 39 18.32 -2.34 -1.22
N PRO A 40 19.58 -2.75 -1.03
CA PRO A 40 19.88 -3.98 -0.28
C PRO A 40 19.37 -3.89 1.17
N LYS A 41 19.01 -5.03 1.77
CA LYS A 41 18.45 -5.10 3.14
C LYS A 41 19.26 -4.33 4.20
N ALA A 42 20.59 -4.38 4.14
CA ALA A 42 21.45 -3.67 5.08
C ALA A 42 21.29 -2.14 4.99
N LYS A 43 21.07 -1.60 3.78
CA LYS A 43 20.83 -0.17 3.56
C LYS A 43 19.38 0.21 3.89
N GLN A 44 18.43 -0.69 3.69
CA GLN A 44 17.03 -0.47 4.07
C GLN A 44 16.87 -0.20 5.57
N GLN A 45 17.56 -0.97 6.42
CA GLN A 45 17.53 -0.79 7.87
C GLN A 45 17.95 0.63 8.33
N ILE A 46 18.80 1.29 7.55
CA ILE A 46 19.29 2.65 7.83
C ILE A 46 18.35 3.71 7.23
N ALA A 47 17.78 3.45 6.05
CA ALA A 47 16.94 4.42 5.34
C ALA A 47 15.52 4.56 5.93
N TYR A 48 14.94 3.47 6.44
CA TYR A 48 13.58 3.51 6.98
C TYR A 48 13.37 4.45 8.17
N PRO A 49 14.30 4.56 9.16
CA PRO A 49 14.19 5.56 10.22
C PRO A 49 14.03 6.99 9.73
N GLU A 50 14.80 7.39 8.70
CA GLU A 50 14.73 8.73 8.12
C GLU A 50 13.38 8.97 7.43
N LEU A 51 12.92 7.99 6.64
CA LEU A 51 11.61 8.06 5.99
C LEU A 51 10.46 8.08 7.00
N LEU A 52 10.59 7.34 8.10
CA LEU A 52 9.60 7.30 9.17
C LEU A 52 9.51 8.65 9.90
N ASP A 53 10.64 9.31 10.17
CA ASP A 53 10.66 10.68 10.73
C ASP A 53 9.98 11.69 9.80
N LYS A 54 10.24 11.61 8.48
CA LYS A 54 9.59 12.47 7.48
C LYS A 54 8.06 12.32 7.50
N ILE A 55 7.54 11.09 7.43
CA ILE A 55 6.09 10.86 7.43
C ILE A 55 5.45 11.19 8.78
N GLN A 56 6.15 11.01 9.90
CA GLN A 56 5.66 11.43 11.22
C GLN A 56 5.55 12.95 11.35
N LYS A 57 6.52 13.71 10.84
CA LYS A 57 6.44 15.18 10.78
C LYS A 57 5.27 15.66 9.93
N LEU A 58 4.99 14.97 8.82
CA LEU A 58 3.80 15.24 8.01
C LEU A 58 2.52 14.87 8.77
N GLY A 59 2.51 13.74 9.49
CA GLY A 59 1.40 13.31 10.36
C GLY A 59 1.08 14.31 11.48
N ALA A 60 2.08 14.99 12.03
CA ALA A 60 1.86 16.06 13.01
C ALA A 60 1.14 17.27 12.41
N GLN A 61 1.35 17.57 11.13
CA GLN A 61 0.67 18.66 10.41
C GLN A 61 -0.74 18.25 9.95
N TYR A 62 -0.94 16.97 9.63
CA TYR A 62 -2.18 16.43 9.08
C TYR A 62 -2.67 15.18 9.86
N PRO A 63 -3.01 15.31 11.17
CA PRO A 63 -3.22 14.17 12.07
C PRO A 63 -4.46 13.30 11.77
N ASN A 64 -5.36 13.81 10.93
CA ASN A 64 -6.61 13.15 10.53
C ASN A 64 -6.71 12.92 9.02
N ASP A 65 -5.60 13.08 8.28
CA ASP A 65 -5.58 12.72 6.87
C ASP A 65 -5.35 11.21 6.73
N ALA A 66 -6.30 10.51 6.09
CA ALA A 66 -6.22 9.06 5.93
C ALA A 66 -5.00 8.62 5.11
N GLY A 67 -4.61 9.39 4.10
CA GLY A 67 -3.47 9.09 3.24
C GLY A 67 -2.14 9.19 3.99
N VAL A 68 -1.98 10.23 4.81
CA VAL A 68 -0.80 10.39 5.69
C VAL A 68 -0.72 9.26 6.70
N ILE A 69 -1.84 8.90 7.35
CA ILE A 69 -1.89 7.79 8.31
C ILE A 69 -1.55 6.46 7.62
N TYR A 70 -2.09 6.22 6.41
CA TYR A 70 -1.75 5.04 5.62
C TYR A 70 -0.25 4.95 5.33
N TRP A 71 0.36 6.03 4.82
CA TRP A 71 1.78 6.03 4.49
C TRP A 71 2.66 5.85 5.73
N GLN A 72 2.26 6.43 6.87
CA GLN A 72 2.94 6.19 8.14
C GLN A 72 2.89 4.70 8.51
N ALA A 73 1.73 4.06 8.36
CA ALA A 73 1.56 2.64 8.63
C ALA A 73 2.40 1.77 7.67
N LEU A 74 2.37 2.06 6.36
CA LEU A 74 3.09 1.28 5.36
C LEU A 74 4.62 1.38 5.53
N VAL A 75 5.15 2.57 5.77
CA VAL A 75 6.59 2.77 6.04
C VAL A 75 6.98 2.01 7.30
N LYS A 76 6.17 2.08 8.36
CA LYS A 76 6.41 1.37 9.61
C LYS A 76 6.36 -0.15 9.46
N ALA A 77 5.36 -0.68 8.74
CA ALA A 77 5.25 -2.09 8.43
C ALA A 77 6.46 -2.61 7.64
N SER A 78 6.93 -1.80 6.68
CA SER A 78 8.11 -2.12 5.89
C SER A 78 9.37 -2.18 6.76
N TYR A 79 9.52 -1.21 7.67
CA TYR A 79 10.66 -1.17 8.59
C TYR A 79 10.67 -2.32 9.60
N ALA A 80 9.50 -2.79 10.06
CA ALA A 80 9.40 -3.88 11.02
C ALA A 80 10.12 -5.17 10.56
N ASN A 81 10.19 -5.41 9.24
CA ASN A 81 10.92 -6.54 8.65
C ASN A 81 12.46 -6.48 8.85
N HIS A 82 12.98 -5.36 9.34
CA HIS A 82 14.40 -5.11 9.61
C HIS A 82 14.71 -5.01 11.11
N GLN A 83 13.71 -5.24 11.95
CA GLN A 83 13.83 -5.13 13.39
C GLN A 83 13.94 -6.50 14.05
N ASN A 84 14.41 -6.51 15.30
CA ASN A 84 14.35 -7.71 16.13
C ASN A 84 12.88 -8.10 16.40
N PRO A 85 12.58 -9.37 16.73
CA PRO A 85 11.19 -9.84 16.85
C PRO A 85 10.33 -9.06 17.85
N ILE A 86 10.91 -8.60 18.96
CA ILE A 86 10.17 -7.84 20.00
C ILE A 86 9.75 -6.47 19.45
N ALA A 87 10.69 -5.74 18.86
CA ALA A 87 10.40 -4.44 18.24
C ALA A 87 9.44 -4.58 17.04
N ALA A 88 9.61 -5.63 16.23
CA ALA A 88 8.72 -5.91 15.11
C ALA A 88 7.28 -6.19 15.58
N LEU A 89 7.11 -6.96 16.66
CA LEU A 89 5.80 -7.26 17.26
C LEU A 89 5.09 -6.00 17.75
N GLN A 90 5.81 -5.09 18.41
CA GLN A 90 5.25 -3.79 18.80
C GLN A 90 4.85 -2.99 17.55
N ALA A 91 5.74 -2.92 16.55
CA ALA A 91 5.49 -2.17 15.33
C ALA A 91 4.24 -2.64 14.58
N ILE A 92 4.01 -3.95 14.43
CA ILE A 92 2.83 -4.47 13.70
C ILE A 92 1.51 -4.17 14.42
N ASN A 93 1.50 -4.10 15.76
CA ASN A 93 0.30 -3.67 16.51
C ASN A 93 -0.01 -2.20 16.23
N GLU A 94 1.01 -1.34 16.26
CA GLU A 94 0.84 0.08 15.94
C GLU A 94 0.41 0.28 14.47
N VAL A 95 0.92 -0.54 13.55
CA VAL A 95 0.48 -0.54 12.14
C VAL A 95 -0.98 -0.94 12.01
N ARG A 96 -1.43 -1.99 12.70
CA ARG A 96 -2.84 -2.40 12.71
C ARG A 96 -3.74 -1.24 13.13
N ASP A 97 -3.38 -0.55 14.21
CA ASP A 97 -4.17 0.55 14.76
C ASP A 97 -4.20 1.76 13.80
N LEU A 98 -3.06 2.10 13.18
CA LEU A 98 -2.99 3.15 12.16
C LEU A 98 -3.84 2.82 10.92
N LEU A 99 -3.75 1.60 10.39
CA LEU A 99 -4.54 1.19 9.22
C LEU A 99 -6.04 1.17 9.54
N THR A 100 -6.41 0.68 10.72
CA THR A 100 -7.79 0.70 11.21
C THR A 100 -8.31 2.14 11.30
N LYS A 101 -7.51 3.07 11.83
CA LYS A 101 -7.84 4.50 11.86
C LYS A 101 -7.98 5.10 10.45
N ALA A 102 -7.04 4.82 9.54
CA ALA A 102 -7.09 5.32 8.17
C ALA A 102 -8.35 4.85 7.43
N ILE A 103 -8.70 3.56 7.57
CA ILE A 103 -9.90 2.96 7.00
C ILE A 103 -11.16 3.61 7.59
N ALA A 104 -11.20 3.85 8.91
CA ALA A 104 -12.34 4.49 9.55
C ALA A 104 -12.56 5.94 9.06
N ILE A 105 -11.49 6.66 8.75
CA ILE A 105 -11.56 8.03 8.19
C ILE A 105 -11.99 8.00 6.73
N ASN A 106 -11.39 7.11 5.93
CA ASN A 106 -11.71 6.96 4.52
C ASN A 106 -11.57 5.48 4.10
N PRO A 107 -12.68 4.75 3.96
CA PRO A 107 -12.65 3.36 3.50
C PRO A 107 -12.09 3.19 2.08
N GLN A 108 -12.00 4.26 1.28
CA GLN A 108 -11.44 4.20 -0.07
C GLN A 108 -9.98 4.67 -0.11
N VAL A 109 -9.35 4.90 1.05
CA VAL A 109 -7.98 5.43 1.14
C VAL A 109 -7.01 4.58 0.32
N MET A 110 -6.24 5.26 -0.54
CA MET A 110 -5.29 4.64 -1.46
C MET A 110 -5.90 3.52 -2.31
N ASN A 111 -7.15 3.72 -2.75
CA ASN A 111 -7.89 2.77 -3.58
C ASN A 111 -7.97 1.37 -2.95
N GLY A 112 -8.22 1.32 -1.63
CA GLY A 112 -8.35 0.09 -0.86
C GLY A 112 -7.02 -0.51 -0.38
N ALA A 113 -5.87 0.10 -0.65
CA ALA A 113 -4.58 -0.46 -0.27
C ALA A 113 -4.39 -0.63 1.25
N ALA A 114 -5.07 0.17 2.09
CA ALA A 114 -5.05 -0.01 3.54
C ALA A 114 -5.59 -1.39 3.97
N TYR A 115 -6.66 -1.87 3.31
CA TYR A 115 -7.19 -3.21 3.53
C TYR A 115 -6.20 -4.31 3.11
N ILE A 116 -5.44 -4.09 2.03
CA ILE A 116 -4.43 -5.03 1.57
C ILE A 116 -3.36 -5.24 2.64
N VAL A 117 -2.77 -4.13 3.13
CA VAL A 117 -1.71 -4.20 4.13
C VAL A 117 -2.24 -4.81 5.43
N LEU A 118 -3.44 -4.41 5.86
CA LEU A 118 -4.03 -4.92 7.09
C LEU A 118 -4.36 -6.41 6.98
N GLY A 119 -5.01 -6.84 5.90
CA GLY A 119 -5.34 -8.25 5.65
C GLY A 119 -4.09 -9.12 5.56
N THR A 120 -3.04 -8.62 4.89
CA THR A 120 -1.73 -9.32 4.83
C THR A 120 -1.10 -9.47 6.21
N LEU A 121 -1.31 -8.54 7.14
CA LEU A 121 -0.83 -8.70 8.51
C LEU A 121 -1.64 -9.74 9.27
N TYR A 122 -2.97 -9.72 9.17
CA TYR A 122 -3.83 -10.74 9.79
C TYR A 122 -3.47 -12.17 9.33
N ASP A 123 -3.08 -12.33 8.06
CA ASP A 123 -2.62 -13.60 7.48
C ASP A 123 -1.24 -14.05 8.03
N LYS A 124 -0.31 -13.10 8.26
CA LYS A 124 1.12 -13.44 8.47
C LYS A 124 1.59 -13.44 9.91
N VAL A 125 0.86 -12.80 10.82
CA VAL A 125 1.29 -12.68 12.22
C VAL A 125 0.65 -13.79 13.05
N PRO A 126 1.26 -14.20 14.18
CA PRO A 126 0.67 -15.22 15.05
C PRO A 126 -0.72 -14.82 15.56
N SER A 127 -1.58 -15.82 15.78
CA SER A 127 -2.88 -15.60 16.44
C SER A 127 -2.74 -15.26 17.93
N TRP A 128 -3.87 -15.00 18.57
CA TRP A 128 -3.96 -14.81 20.01
C TRP A 128 -3.41 -16.05 20.77
N PRO A 129 -2.65 -15.89 21.87
CA PRO A 129 -2.39 -14.66 22.63
C PRO A 129 -1.13 -13.89 22.22
N ILE A 130 -0.41 -14.31 21.18
CA ILE A 130 0.88 -13.72 20.82
C ILE A 130 0.70 -12.41 20.05
N ALA A 131 -0.17 -12.43 19.04
CA ALA A 131 -0.55 -11.25 18.28
C ALA A 131 -2.04 -11.33 17.87
N PHE A 132 -2.38 -10.84 16.70
CA PHE A 132 -3.76 -10.66 16.25
C PHE A 132 -4.09 -11.41 14.96
N GLY A 133 -3.26 -12.37 14.54
CA GLY A 133 -3.48 -13.12 13.31
C GLY A 133 -4.81 -13.88 13.30
N ASP A 134 -5.52 -13.79 12.18
CA ASP A 134 -6.86 -14.36 11.97
C ASP A 134 -7.16 -14.44 10.47
N ASP A 135 -7.17 -15.65 9.92
CA ASP A 135 -7.27 -15.89 8.47
C ASP A 135 -8.63 -15.46 7.89
N ASP A 136 -9.70 -15.59 8.66
CA ASP A 136 -11.05 -15.15 8.26
C ASP A 136 -11.12 -13.62 8.13
N THR A 137 -10.51 -12.90 9.09
CA THR A 137 -10.35 -11.45 9.02
C THR A 137 -9.45 -11.06 7.85
N ALA A 138 -8.33 -11.76 7.65
CA ALA A 138 -7.43 -11.53 6.52
C ALA A 138 -8.16 -11.63 5.18
N LYS A 139 -8.91 -12.73 4.98
CA LYS A 139 -9.73 -12.96 3.79
C LYS A 139 -10.74 -11.84 3.58
N THR A 140 -11.49 -11.48 4.62
CA THR A 140 -12.52 -10.43 4.55
C THR A 140 -11.94 -9.08 4.13
N LEU A 141 -10.77 -8.73 4.68
CA LEU A 141 -10.08 -7.48 4.34
C LEU A 141 -9.56 -7.51 2.90
N LEU A 142 -8.93 -8.61 2.47
CA LEU A 142 -8.39 -8.72 1.10
C LEU A 142 -9.50 -8.76 0.04
N GLU A 143 -10.62 -9.44 0.30
CA GLU A 143 -11.81 -9.40 -0.56
C GLU A 143 -12.41 -7.99 -0.63
N THR A 144 -12.36 -7.23 0.48
CA THR A 144 -12.80 -5.83 0.50
C THR A 144 -11.90 -4.97 -0.39
N ALA A 145 -10.57 -5.17 -0.32
CA ALA A 145 -9.64 -4.48 -1.22
C ALA A 145 -9.91 -4.81 -2.70
N LEU A 146 -10.23 -6.06 -3.02
CA LEU A 146 -10.62 -6.46 -4.38
C LEU A 146 -11.93 -5.82 -4.83
N LYS A 147 -12.94 -5.71 -3.97
CA LYS A 147 -14.19 -5.02 -4.30
C LYS A 147 -13.96 -3.54 -4.64
N ILE A 148 -13.02 -2.89 -3.94
CA ILE A 148 -12.65 -1.49 -4.18
C ILE A 148 -11.86 -1.35 -5.49
N ASN A 149 -10.87 -2.22 -5.71
CA ASN A 149 -9.98 -2.14 -6.87
C ASN A 149 -9.86 -3.52 -7.56
N PRO A 150 -10.88 -3.97 -8.30
CA PRO A 150 -10.95 -5.34 -8.84
C PRO A 150 -9.93 -5.58 -9.95
N ASN A 151 -9.48 -4.53 -10.64
CA ASN A 151 -8.49 -4.62 -11.71
C ASN A 151 -7.10 -4.15 -11.26
N GLY A 152 -6.89 -3.99 -9.95
CA GLY A 152 -5.64 -3.50 -9.39
C GLY A 152 -4.54 -4.54 -9.39
N LEU A 153 -3.33 -4.14 -9.78
CA LEU A 153 -2.14 -5.00 -9.72
C LEU A 153 -1.90 -5.54 -8.31
N VAL A 154 -1.94 -4.64 -7.32
CA VAL A 154 -1.60 -4.96 -5.93
C VAL A 154 -2.71 -5.78 -5.25
N SER A 155 -3.98 -5.42 -5.42
CA SER A 155 -5.12 -6.14 -4.84
C SER A 155 -5.19 -7.59 -5.32
N ASN A 156 -5.09 -7.80 -6.63
CA ASN A 156 -5.10 -9.15 -7.21
C ASN A 156 -3.86 -9.96 -6.79
N TYR A 157 -2.67 -9.35 -6.75
CA TYR A 157 -1.47 -10.07 -6.32
C TYR A 157 -1.58 -10.54 -4.86
N PHE A 158 -1.96 -9.66 -3.93
CA PHE A 158 -1.99 -10.04 -2.52
C PHE A 158 -3.13 -11.01 -2.18
N TYR A 159 -4.26 -10.94 -2.88
CA TYR A 159 -5.29 -11.98 -2.72
C TYR A 159 -4.84 -13.33 -3.32
N GLY A 160 -4.13 -13.32 -4.44
CA GLY A 160 -3.50 -14.53 -4.99
C GLY A 160 -2.48 -15.15 -4.03
N GLU A 161 -1.65 -14.34 -3.37
CA GLU A 161 -0.72 -14.83 -2.33
C GLU A 161 -1.45 -15.44 -1.14
N PHE A 162 -2.56 -14.83 -0.68
CA PHE A 162 -3.38 -15.37 0.40
C PHE A 162 -3.97 -16.74 0.02
N LEU A 163 -4.56 -16.85 -1.17
CA LEU A 163 -5.12 -18.11 -1.67
C LEU A 163 -4.05 -19.20 -1.79
N LEU A 164 -2.87 -18.84 -2.29
CA LEU A 164 -1.74 -19.77 -2.41
C LEU A 164 -1.26 -20.26 -1.04
N ALA A 165 -1.22 -19.39 -0.03
CA ALA A 165 -0.84 -19.75 1.34
C ALA A 165 -1.85 -20.69 2.02
N HIS A 166 -3.08 -20.74 1.49
CA HIS A 166 -4.19 -21.55 1.99
C HIS A 166 -4.57 -22.68 1.02
N ASP A 167 -3.60 -23.17 0.24
CA ASP A 167 -3.70 -24.34 -0.64
C ASP A 167 -4.73 -24.23 -1.80
N ASP A 168 -5.22 -23.03 -2.13
CA ASP A 168 -6.06 -22.78 -3.32
C ASP A 168 -5.21 -22.29 -4.50
N GLU A 169 -4.35 -23.18 -5.01
CA GLU A 169 -3.44 -22.86 -6.12
C GLU A 169 -4.17 -22.44 -7.40
N THR A 170 -5.35 -23.03 -7.66
CA THR A 170 -6.12 -22.74 -8.88
C THR A 170 -6.67 -21.31 -8.85
N ALA A 171 -7.26 -20.90 -7.72
CA ALA A 171 -7.72 -19.53 -7.58
C ALA A 171 -6.54 -18.55 -7.52
N ALA A 172 -5.45 -18.91 -6.83
CA ALA A 172 -4.25 -18.08 -6.79
C ALA A 172 -3.70 -17.77 -8.20
N GLU A 173 -3.60 -18.77 -9.08
CA GLU A 173 -3.13 -18.58 -10.45
C GLU A 173 -4.04 -17.62 -11.23
N HIS A 174 -5.36 -17.74 -11.04
CA HIS A 174 -6.33 -16.84 -11.65
C HIS A 174 -6.07 -15.38 -11.26
N TYR A 175 -5.94 -15.10 -9.96
CA TYR A 175 -5.69 -13.75 -9.46
C TYR A 175 -4.31 -13.21 -9.84
N PHE A 176 -3.28 -14.06 -9.91
CA PHE A 176 -1.98 -13.62 -10.44
C PHE A 176 -2.03 -13.25 -11.92
N LYS A 177 -2.83 -13.96 -12.74
CA LYS A 177 -3.04 -13.56 -14.14
C LYS A 177 -3.75 -12.22 -14.25
N LEU A 178 -4.77 -11.96 -13.43
CA LEU A 178 -5.43 -10.66 -13.35
C LEU A 178 -4.45 -9.56 -12.92
N ALA A 179 -3.61 -9.83 -11.92
CA ALA A 179 -2.57 -8.90 -11.48
C ALA A 179 -1.59 -8.58 -12.63
N LEU A 180 -1.15 -9.58 -13.40
CA LEU A 180 -0.20 -9.36 -14.50
C LEU A 180 -0.80 -8.52 -15.65
N ALA A 181 -2.11 -8.65 -15.90
CA ALA A 181 -2.84 -7.88 -16.89
C ALA A 181 -3.15 -6.43 -16.43
N ALA A 182 -3.11 -6.15 -15.12
CA ALA A 182 -3.43 -4.83 -14.59
C ALA A 182 -2.53 -3.72 -15.19
N PRO A 183 -3.08 -2.55 -15.54
CA PRO A 183 -2.33 -1.47 -16.18
C PRO A 183 -1.21 -0.95 -15.28
N ILE A 184 -0.09 -0.58 -15.88
CA ILE A 184 0.99 0.14 -15.18
C ILE A 184 0.58 1.61 -15.04
N ARG A 185 0.55 2.10 -13.80
CA ARG A 185 0.33 3.51 -13.52
C ARG A 185 1.54 4.33 -13.92
N VAL A 186 1.33 5.43 -14.64
CA VAL A 186 2.41 6.24 -15.20
C VAL A 186 3.25 6.85 -14.08
N GLU A 187 2.56 7.38 -13.07
CA GLU A 187 3.10 8.02 -11.88
C GLU A 187 3.78 7.03 -10.92
N GLN A 188 3.44 5.74 -10.98
CA GLN A 188 4.03 4.68 -10.14
C GLN A 188 4.78 3.60 -10.95
N ARG A 189 5.23 3.94 -12.17
CA ARG A 189 5.82 2.97 -13.11
C ARG A 189 6.89 2.10 -12.50
N TYR A 190 7.79 2.66 -11.68
CA TYR A 190 8.84 1.89 -11.02
C TYR A 190 8.26 0.84 -10.07
N ALA A 191 7.40 1.24 -9.13
CA ALA A 191 6.79 0.32 -8.16
C ALA A 191 5.94 -0.76 -8.86
N ASP A 192 5.14 -0.37 -9.85
CA ASP A 192 4.28 -1.32 -10.58
C ASP A 192 5.10 -2.32 -11.42
N GLN A 193 6.24 -1.91 -12.00
CA GLN A 193 7.16 -2.83 -12.66
C GLN A 193 7.74 -3.86 -11.67
N GLN A 194 8.15 -3.41 -10.48
CA GLN A 194 8.64 -4.32 -9.43
C GLN A 194 7.57 -5.30 -8.98
N MET A 195 6.34 -4.84 -8.83
CA MET A 195 5.19 -5.70 -8.53
C MET A 195 4.93 -6.70 -9.66
N ARG A 196 4.97 -6.30 -10.93
CA ARG A 196 4.87 -7.26 -12.06
C ARG A 196 5.94 -8.34 -12.03
N TYR A 197 7.18 -8.01 -11.68
CA TYR A 197 8.23 -9.02 -11.49
C TYR A 197 7.91 -9.97 -10.34
N LYS A 198 7.29 -9.49 -9.25
CA LYS A 198 6.81 -10.37 -8.17
C LYS A 198 5.70 -11.32 -8.65
N VAL A 199 4.72 -10.82 -9.41
CA VAL A 199 3.66 -11.65 -10.00
C VAL A 199 4.24 -12.74 -10.90
N GLN A 200 5.16 -12.37 -11.80
CA GLN A 200 5.81 -13.33 -12.70
C GLN A 200 6.58 -14.41 -11.92
N ARG A 201 7.30 -14.03 -10.86
CA ARG A 201 8.01 -14.98 -10.00
C ARG A 201 7.06 -15.92 -9.26
N ALA A 202 5.90 -15.44 -8.81
CA ALA A 202 4.89 -16.28 -8.19
C ALA A 202 4.36 -17.31 -9.20
N LEU A 203 3.94 -16.87 -10.39
CA LEU A 203 3.50 -17.75 -11.47
C LEU A 203 4.56 -18.78 -11.88
N THR A 204 5.83 -18.39 -11.99
CA THR A 204 6.92 -19.34 -12.30
C THR A 204 7.10 -20.39 -11.22
N LYS A 205 6.99 -20.03 -9.93
CA LYS A 205 7.03 -21.01 -8.84
C LYS A 205 5.88 -22.01 -8.89
N MET A 206 4.73 -21.60 -9.41
CA MET A 206 3.57 -22.45 -9.67
C MET A 206 3.66 -23.25 -10.98
N GLY A 207 4.78 -23.17 -11.71
CA GLY A 207 5.03 -23.95 -12.93
C GLY A 207 4.75 -23.21 -14.25
N ALA A 208 4.44 -21.91 -14.25
CA ALA A 208 4.24 -21.16 -15.48
C ALA A 208 5.55 -21.01 -16.28
N THR A 209 5.50 -21.28 -17.58
CA THR A 209 6.68 -21.19 -18.48
C THR A 209 6.91 -19.76 -18.99
N SER A 210 8.14 -19.45 -19.43
CA SER A 210 8.48 -18.17 -20.08
C SER A 210 7.61 -17.86 -21.30
N ARG A 211 7.16 -18.88 -22.03
CA ARG A 211 6.25 -18.73 -23.18
C ARG A 211 4.87 -18.25 -22.71
N THR A 212 4.34 -18.86 -21.64
CA THR A 212 3.05 -18.50 -21.04
C THR A 212 3.08 -17.06 -20.51
N LEU A 213 4.15 -16.68 -19.79
CA LEU A 213 4.32 -15.32 -19.27
C LEU A 213 4.43 -14.27 -20.39
N SER A 214 5.09 -14.61 -21.50
CA SER A 214 5.21 -13.72 -22.66
C SER A 214 3.86 -13.49 -23.36
N GLN A 215 3.02 -14.52 -23.45
CA GLN A 215 1.67 -14.40 -24.02
C GLN A 215 0.78 -13.53 -23.13
N LEU A 216 0.85 -13.69 -21.80
CA LEU A 216 0.10 -12.86 -20.86
C LEU A 216 0.53 -11.38 -20.90
N ASN A 217 1.80 -11.10 -21.22
CA ASN A 217 2.28 -9.73 -21.40
C ASN A 217 1.88 -9.09 -22.75
N TYR A 218 1.40 -9.87 -23.73
CA TYR A 218 1.13 -9.38 -25.09
C TYR A 218 -0.33 -8.97 -25.32
N VAL A 219 -1.26 -9.36 -24.44
CA VAL A 219 -2.70 -9.15 -24.66
C VAL A 219 -3.13 -7.67 -24.55
N ASP A 220 -2.30 -6.78 -23.97
CA ASP A 220 -2.63 -5.36 -23.78
C ASP A 220 -1.55 -4.40 -24.32
N ARG A 221 -1.08 -4.61 -25.56
CA ARG A 221 -0.45 -3.55 -26.36
C ARG A 221 -1.36 -3.08 -27.49
#